data_AF-A0A0M3QTJ7-F1
#
_entry.id   AF-A0A0M3QTJ7-F1
#
_cell.length_a   1.000
_cell.length_b   1.000
_cell.length_c   1.000
_cell.angle_alpha   90.00
_cell.angle_beta   90.00
_cell.angle_gamma   90.00
#
_symmetry.space_group_name_H-M   'P 1'
#
loop_
_entity.id
_entity.type
_entity.pdbx_description
1 polymer ?
#
loop_
_entity_poly.entity_id
_entity_poly.type
_entity_poly.pdbx_seq_one_letter_code
_entity_poly.pdbx_strand_id
1 'polypeptide(L)'
;HLVVALIDRSEPEGKMSAEQWQKVESGLLDALLATMEQGTATPTSFDGAGWFLGVKILSCKDDHTLKWVTEAVSKMAAPWEGAKLEVVDRTNIPSVPKAKVLFPRVMPTEQTLKLLRWQNPDVPTADWKVLHVPKPTSEGQQMIIQINK
;
A
#
# COMPACT_ATOMS: atom_id res chain seq x y z
N HIS A 1 -19.93 -6.88 -2.13
CA HIS A 1 -19.27 -6.45 -0.89
C HIS A 1 -18.49 -5.18 -1.17
N LEU A 2 -18.73 -4.13 -0.39
CA LEU A 2 -18.05 -2.84 -0.52
C LEU A 2 -16.71 -2.93 0.19
N VAL A 3 -15.69 -3.35 -0.55
CA VAL A 3 -14.35 -3.59 0.00
C VAL A 3 -13.44 -2.43 -0.40
N VAL A 4 -12.96 -1.70 0.60
CA VAL A 4 -12.06 -0.56 0.41
C VAL A 4 -10.69 -0.83 1.00
N ALA A 5 -9.71 -0.11 0.48
CA ALA A 5 -8.35 -0.08 0.97
C ALA A 5 -8.09 1.26 1.68
N LEU A 6 -7.48 1.20 2.86
CA LEU A 6 -6.94 2.37 3.53
C LEU A 6 -5.45 2.42 3.24
N ILE A 7 -5.01 3.47 2.56
CA ILE A 7 -3.63 3.65 2.11
C ILE A 7 -2.99 4.87 2.77
N ASP A 8 -1.66 4.85 2.89
CA ASP A 8 -0.87 6.04 3.19
C ASP A 8 -0.18 6.53 1.91
N ARG A 9 -0.59 7.69 1.37
CA ARG A 9 -0.01 8.30 0.17
C ARG A 9 1.40 8.82 0.37
N SER A 10 1.90 8.88 1.60
CA SER A 10 3.32 9.13 1.85
C SER A 10 4.20 7.90 1.53
N GLU A 11 3.59 6.71 1.43
CA GLU A 11 4.24 5.45 1.06
C GLU A 11 3.91 5.10 -0.41
N PRO A 12 4.90 4.86 -1.29
CA PRO A 12 4.67 4.62 -2.72
C PRO A 12 3.73 3.45 -3.08
N GLU A 13 3.70 2.39 -2.29
CA GLU A 13 2.80 1.24 -2.45
C GLU A 13 1.51 1.39 -1.60
N GLY A 14 1.33 2.53 -0.93
CA GLY A 14 0.19 2.82 -0.06
C GLY A 14 0.17 2.02 1.24
N LYS A 15 1.29 1.41 1.62
CA LYS A 15 1.36 0.47 2.75
C LYS A 15 1.33 1.16 4.10
N MET A 16 0.98 0.39 5.11
CA MET A 16 1.16 0.79 6.52
C MET A 16 1.58 -0.42 7.36
N SER A 17 2.35 -0.17 8.42
CA SER A 17 2.72 -1.19 9.40
C SER A 17 1.54 -1.53 10.32
N ALA A 18 1.68 -2.59 11.12
CA ALA A 18 0.69 -2.95 12.13
C ALA A 18 0.55 -1.87 13.21
N GLU A 19 1.66 -1.25 13.61
CA GLU A 19 1.69 -0.16 14.59
C GLU A 19 1.04 1.11 14.04
N GLN A 20 1.25 1.42 12.76
CA GLN A 20 0.53 2.50 12.08
C GLN A 20 -0.97 2.21 12.02
N TRP A 21 -1.36 0.97 11.67
CA TRP A 21 -2.76 0.56 11.66
C TRP A 21 -3.43 0.74 13.03
N GLN A 22 -2.77 0.36 14.12
CA GLN A 22 -3.32 0.54 15.47
C GLN A 22 -3.69 1.99 15.78
N LYS A 23 -2.88 2.96 15.31
CA LYS A 23 -3.18 4.38 15.48
C LYS A 23 -4.40 4.82 14.66
N VAL A 24 -4.51 4.33 13.43
CA VAL A 24 -5.68 4.58 12.57
C VAL A 24 -6.94 3.96 13.19
N GLU A 25 -6.84 2.72 13.66
CA GLU A 25 -7.94 1.99 14.29
C GLU A 25 -8.43 2.70 15.55
N SER A 26 -7.51 3.21 16.39
CA SER A 26 -7.87 4.05 17.54
C SER A 26 -8.61 5.31 17.11
N GLY A 27 -8.12 6.04 16.10
CA GLY A 27 -8.77 7.25 15.62
C GLY A 27 -10.16 6.99 15.00
N LEU A 28 -10.34 5.85 14.33
CA LEU A 28 -11.64 5.42 13.82
C LEU A 28 -12.60 5.08 14.97
N LEU A 29 -12.11 4.42 16.03
CA LEU A 29 -12.91 4.11 17.22
C LEU A 29 -13.35 5.40 17.93
N ASP A 30 -12.45 6.36 18.11
CA ASP A 30 -12.77 7.66 18.70
C ASP A 30 -13.84 8.41 17.88
N ALA A 31 -13.75 8.36 16.55
CA ALA A 31 -14.76 8.92 15.66
C ALA A 31 -16.11 8.20 15.76
N LEU A 32 -16.13 6.88 15.95
CA LEU A 32 -17.36 6.11 16.18
C LEU A 32 -18.01 6.49 17.50
N LEU A 33 -17.22 6.60 18.58
CA LEU A 33 -17.71 7.02 19.90
C LEU A 33 -18.33 8.42 19.84
N ALA A 34 -17.66 9.38 19.19
CA ALA A 34 -18.20 10.73 19.00
C ALA A 34 -19.50 10.73 18.17
N THR A 35 -19.60 9.87 17.16
CA THR A 35 -20.82 9.71 16.34
C THR A 35 -21.97 9.11 17.17
N MET A 36 -21.67 8.15 18.04
CA MET A 36 -22.63 7.53 18.95
C MET A 36 -23.19 8.53 19.97
N GLU A 37 -22.34 9.39 20.54
CA GLU A 37 -22.75 10.42 21.51
C GLU A 37 -23.71 11.46 20.93
N GLN A 38 -23.67 11.71 19.61
CA GLN A 38 -24.61 12.60 18.92
C GLN A 38 -26.04 12.03 18.82
N GLY A 39 -26.25 10.74 19.14
CA GLY A 39 -27.55 10.12 19.39
C GLY A 39 -28.52 10.00 18.21
N THR A 40 -28.21 10.58 17.05
CA THR A 40 -29.08 10.65 15.86
C THR A 40 -28.50 9.94 14.63
N ALA A 41 -27.29 9.39 14.75
CA ALA A 41 -26.58 8.76 13.65
C ALA A 41 -26.96 7.28 13.48
N THR A 42 -27.11 6.84 12.22
CA THR A 42 -27.25 5.42 11.89
C THR A 42 -25.96 4.66 12.28
N PRO A 43 -26.06 3.51 12.96
CA PRO A 43 -24.88 2.74 13.35
C PRO A 43 -24.03 2.32 12.15
N THR A 44 -22.72 2.59 12.24
CA THR A 44 -21.72 2.16 11.26
C THR A 44 -21.27 0.73 11.56
N SER A 45 -21.15 -0.14 10.56
CA SER A 45 -20.81 -1.55 10.77
C SER A 45 -19.95 -2.12 9.64
N PHE A 46 -18.88 -2.84 10.00
CA PHE A 46 -18.00 -3.52 9.07
C PHE A 46 -18.22 -5.03 9.13
N ASP A 47 -18.25 -5.67 7.96
CA ASP A 47 -18.36 -7.13 7.83
C ASP A 47 -17.01 -7.85 8.03
N GLY A 48 -15.91 -7.10 8.05
CA GLY A 48 -14.58 -7.65 8.29
C GLY A 48 -13.45 -6.69 7.95
N ALA A 49 -12.24 -7.09 8.34
CA ALA A 49 -11.01 -6.37 8.05
C ALA A 49 -9.87 -7.36 7.77
N GLY A 50 -8.93 -6.97 6.91
CA GLY A 50 -7.81 -7.82 6.53
C GLY A 50 -6.64 -7.04 5.96
N TRP A 51 -5.69 -7.76 5.40
CA TRP A 51 -4.50 -7.19 4.76
C TRP A 51 -4.39 -7.69 3.32
N PHE A 52 -4.01 -6.80 2.41
CA PHE A 52 -3.72 -7.14 1.03
C PHE A 52 -2.49 -6.37 0.58
N LEU A 53 -1.40 -7.10 0.25
CA LEU A 53 -0.14 -6.51 -0.20
C LEU A 53 0.45 -5.43 0.74
N GLY A 54 0.24 -5.58 2.06
CA GLY A 54 0.71 -4.61 3.07
C GLY A 54 -0.20 -3.38 3.23
N VAL A 55 -1.36 -3.37 2.58
CA VAL A 55 -2.41 -2.35 2.71
C VAL A 55 -3.56 -2.90 3.54
N LYS A 56 -4.17 -2.05 4.38
CA LYS A 56 -5.31 -2.46 5.18
C LYS A 56 -6.58 -2.48 4.33
N ILE A 57 -7.34 -3.56 4.42
CA ILE A 57 -8.61 -3.75 3.73
C ILE A 57 -9.75 -3.75 4.75
N LEU A 58 -10.82 -3.02 4.44
CA LEU A 58 -12.04 -2.96 5.23
C LEU A 58 -13.23 -3.38 4.36
N SER A 59 -14.06 -4.28 4.88
CA SER A 59 -15.32 -4.68 4.26
C SER A 59 -16.44 -3.89 4.91
N CYS A 60 -16.99 -2.91 4.19
CA CYS A 60 -18.13 -2.12 4.63
C CYS A 60 -19.41 -2.91 4.41
N LYS A 61 -20.32 -2.89 5.39
CA LYS A 61 -21.63 -3.55 5.29
C LYS A 61 -22.52 -2.91 4.23
N ASP A 62 -22.46 -1.58 4.13
CA ASP A 62 -23.30 -0.76 3.27
C ASP A 62 -22.60 0.55 2.84
N ASP A 63 -23.26 1.31 1.96
CA ASP A 63 -22.77 2.60 1.46
C ASP A 63 -22.67 3.66 2.57
N HIS A 64 -23.50 3.54 3.61
CA HIS A 64 -23.42 4.41 4.79
C HIS A 64 -22.09 4.23 5.51
N THR A 65 -21.69 2.98 5.74
CA THR A 65 -20.39 2.64 6.36
C THR A 65 -19.22 3.11 5.50
N LEU A 66 -19.31 2.92 4.17
CA LEU A 66 -18.30 3.40 3.23
C LEU A 66 -18.14 4.92 3.29
N LYS A 67 -19.25 5.65 3.27
CA LYS A 67 -19.24 7.11 3.36
C LYS A 67 -18.67 7.56 4.70
N TRP A 68 -19.10 6.93 5.80
CA TRP A 68 -18.62 7.24 7.14
C TRP A 68 -17.10 7.05 7.25
N VAL A 69 -16.54 5.91 6.80
CA VAL A 69 -15.09 5.66 6.94
C VAL A 69 -14.27 6.61 6.08
N THR A 70 -14.75 6.93 4.87
CA THR A 70 -14.11 7.90 3.99
C THR A 70 -14.05 9.28 4.64
N GLU A 71 -15.16 9.72 5.23
CA GLU A 71 -15.21 10.99 5.95
C GLU A 71 -14.36 10.99 7.23
N ALA A 72 -14.44 9.94 8.04
CA ALA A 72 -13.69 9.80 9.28
C ALA A 72 -12.19 9.86 9.02
N VAL A 73 -11.69 9.13 8.01
CA VAL A 73 -10.28 9.16 7.60
C VAL A 73 -9.89 10.55 7.07
N SER A 74 -10.73 11.19 6.27
CA SER A 74 -10.44 12.53 5.73
C SER A 74 -10.34 13.63 6.80
N LYS A 75 -11.09 13.48 7.90
CA LYS A 75 -11.13 14.43 9.03
C LYS A 75 -10.13 14.05 10.13
N MET A 76 -9.53 12.87 10.06
CA MET A 76 -8.58 12.38 11.06
C MET A 76 -7.31 13.24 11.04
N ALA A 77 -6.92 13.74 12.21
CA ALA A 77 -5.62 14.36 12.37
C ALA A 77 -4.52 13.34 12.06
N ALA A 78 -3.44 13.78 11.41
CA ALA A 78 -2.35 12.88 10.98
C ALA A 78 -1.85 12.02 12.16
N PRO A 79 -2.05 10.69 12.14
CA PRO A 79 -1.71 9.81 13.27
C PRO A 79 -0.20 9.61 13.47
N TRP A 80 0.61 10.03 12.50
CA TRP A 80 2.07 10.15 12.60
C TRP A 80 2.57 11.28 11.70
N GLU A 81 3.83 11.67 11.87
CA GLU A 81 4.47 12.70 11.06
C GLU A 81 4.48 12.30 9.58
N GLY A 82 3.93 13.17 8.73
CA GLY A 82 3.89 12.97 7.29
C GLY A 82 2.78 12.04 6.78
N ALA A 83 1.94 11.47 7.66
CA ALA A 83 0.85 10.58 7.26
C ALA A 83 -0.12 11.27 6.27
N LYS A 84 -0.46 10.58 5.17
CA LYS A 84 -1.45 11.04 4.19
C LYS A 84 -2.45 9.94 3.90
N LEU A 85 -3.40 9.77 4.80
CA LEU A 85 -4.37 8.68 4.73
C LEU A 85 -5.46 8.94 3.69
N GLU A 86 -5.84 7.89 2.96
CA GLU A 86 -6.94 7.94 2.00
C GLU A 86 -7.66 6.59 1.98
N VAL A 87 -8.99 6.63 1.84
CA VAL A 87 -9.82 5.46 1.56
C VAL A 87 -10.03 5.38 0.05
N VAL A 88 -9.64 4.27 -0.57
CA VAL A 88 -9.76 4.05 -2.00
C VAL A 88 -10.44 2.72 -2.29
N ASP A 89 -11.01 2.57 -3.49
CA ASP A 89 -11.42 1.26 -3.99
C ASP A 89 -10.21 0.31 -4.04
N ARG A 90 -10.44 -0.98 -3.79
CA ARG A 90 -9.37 -2.00 -3.84
C ARG A 90 -8.61 -2.02 -5.17
N THR A 91 -9.26 -1.69 -6.29
CA THR A 91 -8.65 -1.60 -7.62
C THR A 91 -7.69 -0.41 -7.77
N ASN A 92 -7.80 0.59 -6.89
CA ASN A 92 -7.00 1.82 -6.89
C ASN A 92 -5.82 1.78 -5.91
N ILE A 93 -5.53 0.61 -5.32
CA ILE A 93 -4.33 0.43 -4.50
C ILE A 93 -3.10 0.75 -5.36
N PRO A 94 -2.21 1.66 -4.90
CA PRO A 94 -0.98 1.97 -5.61
C PRO A 94 -0.16 0.71 -5.86
N SER A 95 0.25 0.53 -7.11
CA SER A 95 1.16 -0.54 -7.50
C SER A 95 2.41 0.08 -8.11
N VAL A 96 3.57 -0.37 -7.62
CA VAL A 96 4.85 -0.05 -8.25
C VAL A 96 5.19 -1.16 -9.24
N PRO A 97 5.48 -0.83 -10.51
CA PRO A 97 5.83 -1.82 -11.53
C PRO A 97 7.03 -2.66 -11.12
N LYS A 98 6.99 -3.96 -11.47
CA LYS A 98 8.05 -4.92 -11.17
C LYS A 98 8.43 -5.63 -12.47
N ALA A 99 9.72 -5.64 -12.79
CA ALA A 99 10.28 -6.41 -13.86
C ALA A 99 10.92 -7.68 -13.32
N LYS A 100 10.66 -8.80 -13.98
CA LYS A 100 11.43 -10.03 -13.81
C LYS A 100 12.52 -10.07 -14.88
N VAL A 101 13.78 -10.04 -14.48
CA VAL A 101 14.92 -10.05 -15.38
C VAL A 101 15.73 -11.33 -15.18
N LEU A 102 16.15 -11.96 -16.27
CA LEU A 102 17.04 -13.11 -16.27
C LEU A 102 18.43 -12.68 -16.72
N PHE A 103 19.44 -12.99 -15.91
CA PHE A 103 20.85 -12.82 -16.26
C PHE A 103 21.46 -14.19 -16.55
N PRO A 104 22.28 -14.34 -17.60
CA PRO A 104 22.87 -15.63 -17.98
C PRO A 104 23.90 -16.18 -16.99
N ARG A 105 24.30 -15.37 -16.00
CA ARG A 105 25.20 -15.75 -14.92
C ARG A 105 24.90 -14.97 -13.65
N VAL A 106 25.41 -15.46 -12.52
CA VAL A 106 25.37 -14.72 -11.25
C VAL A 106 26.27 -13.50 -11.34
N MET A 107 25.75 -12.34 -10.94
CA MET A 107 26.51 -11.10 -10.86
C MET A 107 26.19 -10.36 -9.56
N PRO A 108 27.12 -9.54 -9.03
CA PRO A 108 26.82 -8.66 -7.91
C PRO A 108 25.64 -7.73 -8.24
N THR A 109 24.69 -7.62 -7.32
CA THR A 109 23.46 -6.82 -7.48
C THR A 109 23.72 -5.39 -7.96
N GLU A 110 24.75 -4.74 -7.43
CA GLU A 110 25.13 -3.38 -7.84
C GLU A 110 25.61 -3.31 -9.29
N GLN A 111 26.39 -4.30 -9.74
CA GLN A 111 26.87 -4.36 -11.12
C GLN A 111 25.70 -4.63 -12.07
N THR A 112 24.78 -5.50 -11.67
CA THR A 112 23.55 -5.78 -12.41
C THR A 112 22.70 -4.52 -12.60
N LEU A 113 22.46 -3.77 -11.52
CA LEU A 113 21.71 -2.50 -11.62
C LEU A 113 22.44 -1.47 -12.49
N LYS A 114 23.78 -1.35 -12.37
CA LYS A 114 24.57 -0.45 -13.23
C LYS A 114 24.44 -0.83 -14.70
N LEU A 115 24.55 -2.12 -15.03
CA LEU A 115 24.39 -2.62 -16.40
C LEU A 115 22.99 -2.31 -16.95
N LEU A 116 21.95 -2.60 -16.17
CA LEU A 116 20.57 -2.33 -16.57
C LEU A 116 20.32 -0.84 -16.81
N ARG A 117 20.80 0.02 -15.92
CA ARG A 117 20.68 1.48 -16.08
C ARG A 117 21.38 1.96 -17.35
N TRP A 118 22.58 1.45 -17.61
CA TRP A 118 23.36 1.80 -18.80
C TRP A 118 22.69 1.32 -20.10
N GLN A 119 22.01 0.18 -20.08
CA GLN A 119 21.28 -0.37 -21.24
C GLN A 119 19.94 0.31 -21.51
N ASN A 120 19.42 1.11 -20.59
CA ASN A 120 18.11 1.78 -20.70
C ASN A 120 18.27 3.31 -20.55
N PRO A 121 18.97 4.01 -21.46
CA PRO A 121 19.23 5.45 -21.34
C PRO A 121 17.97 6.31 -21.45
N ASP A 122 16.94 5.80 -22.13
CA ASP A 122 15.70 6.54 -22.41
C ASP A 122 14.63 6.37 -21.32
N VAL A 123 14.93 5.65 -20.24
CA VAL A 123 13.99 5.38 -19.14
C VAL A 123 14.53 5.96 -17.83
N PRO A 124 13.68 6.57 -16.98
CA PRO A 124 14.10 6.97 -15.64
C PRO A 124 14.47 5.74 -14.80
N THR A 125 15.77 5.49 -14.60
CA THR A 125 16.27 4.28 -13.91
C THR A 125 16.92 4.54 -12.55
N ALA A 126 16.93 5.81 -12.10
CA ALA A 126 17.57 6.24 -10.85
C ALA A 126 17.02 5.51 -9.61
N ASP A 127 15.69 5.36 -9.55
CA ASP A 127 14.98 4.79 -8.40
C ASP A 127 14.78 3.27 -8.49
N TRP A 128 15.36 2.61 -9.50
CA TRP A 128 15.24 1.16 -9.63
C TRP A 128 15.94 0.47 -8.46
N LYS A 129 15.24 -0.53 -7.88
CA LYS A 129 15.70 -1.29 -6.71
C LYS A 129 15.51 -2.78 -6.96
N VAL A 130 16.46 -3.59 -6.55
CA VAL A 130 16.28 -5.05 -6.54
C VAL A 130 15.45 -5.42 -5.32
N LEU A 131 14.29 -6.02 -5.55
CA LEU A 131 13.35 -6.44 -4.49
C LEU A 131 13.65 -7.85 -4.01
N HIS A 132 14.03 -8.74 -4.93
CA HIS A 132 14.27 -10.14 -4.61
C HIS A 132 15.22 -10.78 -5.61
N VAL A 133 16.12 -11.62 -5.11
CA VAL A 133 17.06 -12.42 -5.92
C VAL A 133 16.85 -13.89 -5.55
N PRO A 134 16.07 -14.65 -6.33
CA PRO A 134 15.95 -16.09 -6.16
C PRO A 134 17.29 -16.81 -6.24
N LYS A 135 17.33 -18.06 -5.76
CA LYS A 135 18.49 -18.94 -5.96
C LYS A 135 18.75 -19.12 -7.46
N PRO A 136 20.01 -19.03 -7.92
CA PRO A 136 20.36 -19.26 -9.30
C PRO A 136 19.97 -20.66 -9.78
N THR A 137 19.66 -20.78 -11.07
CA THR A 137 19.40 -22.06 -11.76
C THR A 137 20.50 -22.31 -12.80
N SER A 138 20.42 -23.45 -13.50
CA SER A 138 21.28 -23.74 -14.66
C SER A 138 21.12 -22.72 -15.80
N GLU A 139 20.00 -21.99 -15.84
CA GLU A 139 19.71 -20.96 -16.84
C GLU A 139 20.25 -19.57 -16.44
N GLY A 140 20.82 -19.45 -15.23
CA GLY A 140 21.41 -18.22 -14.72
C GLY A 140 20.72 -17.68 -13.46
N GLN A 141 20.70 -16.36 -13.30
CA GLN A 141 20.17 -15.67 -12.13
C GLN A 141 18.96 -14.81 -12.49
N GLN A 142 17.82 -15.14 -11.89
CA GLN A 142 16.63 -14.29 -11.96
C GLN A 142 16.71 -13.17 -10.91
N MET A 143 16.17 -12.00 -11.23
CA MET A 143 16.00 -10.89 -10.28
C MET A 143 14.63 -10.25 -10.47
N ILE A 144 13.98 -9.89 -9.36
CA ILE A 144 12.77 -9.06 -9.36
C ILE A 144 13.19 -7.64 -9.02
N ILE A 145 12.93 -6.72 -9.95
CA ILE A 145 13.37 -5.33 -9.88
C ILE A 145 12.14 -4.44 -9.87
N GLN A 146 12.08 -3.54 -8.89
CA GLN A 146 11.16 -2.43 -8.92
C GLN A 146 11.61 -1.44 -9.99
N ILE A 147 10.72 -1.12 -10.93
CA ILE A 147 10.97 -0.13 -11.97
C ILE A 147 9.95 1.01 -11.85
N ASN A 148 10.26 2.14 -12.47
CA ASN A 148 9.37 3.28 -12.51
C ASN A 148 8.18 3.03 -13.44
N LYS A 149 7.07 3.72 -13.18
CA LYS A 149 5.96 3.84 -14.14
C LYS A 149 6.35 4.72 -15.31
#